data_AF-A0A7S0CQU4-F1
#
_entry.id   AF-A0A7S0CQU4-F1
#
_cell.length_a   1.000
_cell.length_b   1.000
_cell.length_c   1.000
_cell.angle_alpha   90.00
_cell.angle_beta   90.00
_cell.angle_gamma   90.00
#
_symmetry.space_group_name_H-M   'P 1'
#
loop_
_entity.id
_entity.type
_entity.pdbx_description
1 polymer ?
#
loop_
_entity_poly.entity_id
_entity_poly.type
_entity_poly.pdbx_seq_one_letter_code
_entity_poly.pdbx_strand_id
1 'polypeptide(L)'
;MGVTEADLLEEMDLPSVECLNQATGKDWGNALKQGYREDGGLFCQSDDDEQLILTVPFKQIVNLSSVAIQGPADGTAPKTVKIFVNKPNLSFDNCGKKATATLTLTQAQVTTGEVIELDFTQFQNVRVVSFFVDDNQGGGEVTNVSKIIVNGAAVHTTNMSELKKC
;
A
#
# COMPACT_ATOMS: atom_id res chain seq x y z
N MET A 1 9.57 25.46 -5.56
CA MET A 1 8.35 25.06 -4.83
C MET A 1 8.41 23.55 -4.70
N GLY A 2 8.86 23.06 -3.55
CA GLY A 2 8.96 21.62 -3.30
C GLY A 2 7.57 21.04 -3.25
N VAL A 3 7.36 19.93 -3.96
CA VAL A 3 6.14 19.14 -3.84
C VAL A 3 6.12 18.65 -2.38
N THR A 4 5.11 19.03 -1.61
CA THR A 4 4.94 18.50 -0.25
C THR A 4 4.58 17.02 -0.39
N GLU A 5 5.56 16.15 -0.16
CA GLU A 5 5.33 14.72 -0.02
C GLU A 5 4.45 14.50 1.21
N ALA A 6 3.30 13.88 1.01
CA ALA A 6 2.28 13.66 2.03
C ALA A 6 1.64 12.28 1.85
N ASP A 7 0.91 11.84 2.86
CA ASP A 7 0.11 10.63 2.80
C ASP A 7 -1.01 10.79 1.76
N LEU A 8 -1.04 9.91 0.77
CA LEU A 8 -1.93 9.97 -0.40
C LEU A 8 -3.35 9.46 -0.13
N LEU A 9 -3.76 9.39 1.13
CA LEU A 9 -5.04 8.84 1.53
C LEU A 9 -6.23 9.57 0.90
N GLU A 10 -6.15 10.90 0.74
CA GLU A 10 -7.22 11.69 0.13
C GLU A 10 -7.35 11.42 -1.38
N GLU A 11 -6.24 11.08 -2.02
CA GLU A 11 -6.11 10.74 -3.43
C GLU A 11 -6.55 9.30 -3.73
N MET A 12 -6.60 8.41 -2.74
CA MET A 12 -7.09 7.04 -2.91
C MET A 12 -8.60 7.02 -3.18
N ASP A 13 -9.01 6.21 -4.15
CA ASP A 13 -10.41 5.92 -4.43
C ASP A 13 -10.90 4.76 -3.56
N LEU A 14 -11.09 5.06 -2.27
CA LEU A 14 -11.47 4.09 -1.23
C LEU A 14 -12.69 3.20 -1.59
N PRO A 15 -13.77 3.72 -2.22
CA PRO A 15 -14.89 2.87 -2.66
C PRO A 15 -14.52 1.79 -3.68
N SER A 16 -13.44 1.98 -4.43
CA SER A 16 -12.97 1.07 -5.49
C SER A 16 -11.79 0.21 -5.04
N VAL A 17 -11.43 0.25 -3.75
CA VAL A 17 -10.38 -0.61 -3.20
C VAL A 17 -10.89 -2.04 -3.15
N GLU A 18 -10.06 -2.95 -3.66
CA GLU A 18 -10.33 -4.39 -3.65
C GLU A 18 -9.27 -5.10 -2.82
N CYS A 19 -9.71 -6.10 -2.06
CA CYS A 19 -8.81 -6.94 -1.29
C CYS A 19 -9.18 -8.40 -1.51
N LEU A 20 -8.21 -9.21 -1.93
CA LEU A 20 -8.36 -10.65 -2.12
C LEU A 20 -7.79 -11.39 -0.91
N ASN A 21 -8.46 -12.49 -0.54
CA ASN A 21 -8.16 -13.29 0.64
C ASN A 21 -8.23 -12.51 1.95
N GLN A 22 -9.16 -11.55 2.10
CA GLN A 22 -9.43 -10.91 3.39
C GLN A 22 -10.47 -11.69 4.20
N ALA A 23 -10.25 -11.81 5.50
CA ALA A 23 -11.17 -12.45 6.42
C ALA A 23 -12.40 -11.59 6.68
N THR A 24 -13.56 -12.25 6.79
CA THR A 24 -14.84 -11.56 7.02
C THR A 24 -14.82 -10.72 8.31
N GLY A 25 -15.03 -9.40 8.19
CA GLY A 25 -15.06 -8.48 9.33
C GLY A 25 -13.68 -7.95 9.76
N LYS A 26 -12.61 -8.35 9.07
CA LYS A 26 -11.25 -7.82 9.21
C LYS A 26 -10.77 -7.33 7.85
N ASP A 27 -11.53 -6.40 7.30
CA ASP A 27 -11.38 -5.95 5.92
C ASP A 27 -10.24 -4.95 5.76
N TRP A 28 -9.84 -4.71 4.51
CA TRP A 28 -8.82 -3.72 4.13
C TRP A 28 -9.03 -2.33 4.73
N GLY A 29 -10.30 -1.96 5.00
CA GLY A 29 -10.67 -0.67 5.56
C GLY A 29 -9.97 -0.39 6.88
N ASN A 30 -9.67 -1.44 7.65
CA ASN A 30 -8.94 -1.33 8.92
C ASN A 30 -7.50 -0.87 8.71
N ALA A 31 -6.86 -1.25 7.61
CA ALA A 31 -5.47 -0.93 7.33
C ALA A 31 -5.26 0.42 6.62
N LEU A 32 -6.29 0.93 5.92
CA LEU A 32 -6.18 2.15 5.08
C LEU A 32 -6.96 3.36 5.60
N LYS A 33 -8.15 3.18 6.18
CA LYS A 33 -9.00 4.33 6.52
C LYS A 33 -8.42 5.11 7.70
N GLN A 34 -8.46 6.44 7.59
CA GLN A 34 -8.10 7.33 8.69
C GLN A 34 -8.96 7.00 9.93
N GLY A 35 -8.34 7.03 11.10
CA GLY A 35 -8.97 6.63 12.37
C GLY A 35 -8.87 5.13 12.63
N TYR A 36 -9.27 4.29 11.67
CA TYR A 36 -9.24 2.83 11.83
C TYR A 36 -7.81 2.30 11.91
N ARG A 37 -6.95 2.73 10.99
CA ARG A 37 -5.54 2.31 10.91
C ARG A 37 -4.64 2.87 12.02
N GLU A 38 -5.19 3.70 12.90
CA GLU A 38 -4.50 4.20 14.10
C GLU A 38 -4.89 3.39 15.35
N ASP A 39 -5.92 2.54 15.26
CA ASP A 39 -6.34 1.64 16.32
C ASP A 39 -5.58 0.32 16.21
N GLY A 40 -4.70 0.05 17.19
CA GLY A 40 -3.90 -1.18 17.22
C GLY A 40 -4.72 -2.48 17.37
N GLY A 41 -6.02 -2.39 17.68
CA GLY A 41 -6.95 -3.51 17.69
C GLY A 41 -7.59 -3.81 16.34
N LEU A 42 -7.45 -2.91 15.36
CA LEU A 42 -8.01 -3.06 14.02
C LEU A 42 -6.91 -3.43 13.02
N PHE A 43 -7.18 -4.46 12.23
CA PHE A 43 -6.27 -4.91 11.18
C PHE A 43 -7.05 -5.59 10.07
N CYS A 44 -6.44 -5.61 8.89
CA CYS A 44 -6.84 -6.48 7.81
C CYS A 44 -6.16 -7.84 8.01
N GLN A 45 -6.95 -8.92 7.98
CA GLN A 45 -6.47 -10.28 8.21
C GLN A 45 -6.67 -11.12 6.96
N SER A 46 -5.75 -12.04 6.68
CA SER A 46 -5.95 -13.05 5.65
C SER A 46 -6.86 -14.21 6.13
N ASP A 47 -7.63 -14.82 5.22
CA ASP A 47 -8.66 -15.82 5.58
C ASP A 47 -8.18 -17.28 5.41
N ASP A 48 -7.81 -17.67 4.18
CA ASP A 48 -7.47 -19.07 3.86
C ASP A 48 -5.99 -19.41 4.09
N ASP A 49 -5.09 -18.46 3.79
CA ASP A 49 -3.63 -18.63 3.88
C ASP A 49 -2.94 -17.29 4.19
N GLU A 50 -1.62 -17.26 4.29
CA GLU A 50 -0.87 -16.06 4.68
C GLU A 50 -0.85 -14.96 3.61
N GLN A 51 -1.29 -15.27 2.39
CA GLN A 51 -1.18 -14.37 1.26
C GLN A 51 -2.36 -13.42 1.18
N LEU A 52 -2.09 -12.15 0.86
CA LEU A 52 -3.15 -11.15 0.74
C LEU A 52 -2.81 -10.18 -0.38
N ILE A 53 -3.80 -9.82 -1.20
CA ILE A 53 -3.65 -8.81 -2.24
C ILE A 53 -4.56 -7.64 -1.92
N LEU A 54 -3.99 -6.44 -1.81
CA LEU A 54 -4.70 -5.19 -1.66
C LEU A 54 -4.44 -4.30 -2.86
N THR A 55 -5.48 -4.02 -3.65
CA THR A 55 -5.41 -3.15 -4.83
C THR A 55 -6.11 -1.83 -4.54
N VAL A 56 -5.33 -0.75 -4.63
CA VAL A 56 -5.73 0.62 -4.30
C VAL A 56 -5.66 1.50 -5.54
N PRO A 57 -6.80 1.82 -6.16
CA PRO A 57 -6.86 2.83 -7.21
C PRO A 57 -6.74 4.25 -6.63
N PHE A 58 -6.20 5.17 -7.43
CA PHE A 58 -6.15 6.60 -7.12
C PHE A 58 -7.15 7.37 -8.01
N LYS A 59 -7.77 8.41 -7.44
CA LYS A 59 -8.68 9.34 -8.13
C LYS A 59 -7.98 10.18 -9.19
N GLN A 60 -6.67 10.37 -9.03
CA GLN A 60 -5.82 11.11 -9.95
C GLN A 60 -4.45 10.43 -10.07
N ILE A 61 -3.65 10.87 -11.03
CA ILE A 61 -2.30 10.35 -11.21
C ILE A 61 -1.43 10.86 -10.06
N VAL A 62 -0.67 9.97 -9.42
CA VAL A 62 0.25 10.28 -8.32
C VAL A 62 1.65 9.75 -8.63
N ASN A 63 2.66 10.32 -7.97
CA ASN A 63 3.99 9.73 -7.89
C ASN A 63 4.23 9.27 -6.46
N LEU A 64 4.66 8.01 -6.26
CA LEU A 64 4.93 7.48 -4.92
C LEU A 64 6.41 7.74 -4.58
N SER A 65 6.66 8.10 -3.33
CA SER A 65 7.99 8.36 -2.78
C SER A 65 8.39 7.26 -1.79
N SER A 66 7.49 6.93 -0.86
CA SER A 66 7.75 5.95 0.18
C SER A 66 6.48 5.21 0.59
N VAL A 67 6.64 4.11 1.32
CA VAL A 67 5.55 3.36 1.93
C VAL A 67 5.90 3.00 3.36
N ALA A 68 4.91 2.97 4.26
CA ALA A 68 5.05 2.33 5.56
C ALA A 68 3.96 1.25 5.71
N ILE A 69 4.36 0.06 6.15
CA ILE A 69 3.47 -1.08 6.37
C ILE A 69 3.66 -1.53 7.80
N GLN A 70 2.57 -1.57 8.57
CA GLN A 70 2.58 -2.02 9.95
C GLN A 70 1.71 -3.26 10.17
N GLY A 71 2.10 -4.04 11.17
CA GLY A 71 1.35 -5.17 11.68
C GLY A 71 1.71 -5.48 13.14
N PRO A 72 1.01 -6.43 13.77
CA PRO A 72 1.22 -6.78 15.16
C PRO A 72 2.58 -7.45 15.42
N ALA A 73 3.07 -7.31 16.66
CA ALA A 73 4.36 -7.88 17.10
C ALA A 73 4.30 -9.39 17.44
N ASP A 74 3.18 -10.06 17.16
CA ASP A 74 2.90 -11.46 17.51
C ASP A 74 3.41 -12.47 16.45
N GLY A 75 4.15 -11.99 15.44
CA GLY A 75 4.67 -12.79 14.34
C GLY A 75 3.74 -12.87 13.12
N THR A 76 2.50 -12.36 13.21
CA THR A 76 1.56 -12.37 12.07
C THR A 76 1.70 -11.16 11.15
N ALA A 77 2.58 -10.20 11.46
CA ALA A 77 2.86 -9.08 10.58
C ALA A 77 3.47 -9.53 9.23
N PRO A 78 3.27 -8.77 8.14
CA PRO A 78 3.85 -9.10 6.84
C PRO A 78 5.38 -9.07 6.89
N LYS A 79 6.02 -9.92 6.10
CA LYS A 79 7.48 -9.97 5.95
C LYS A 79 7.88 -9.63 4.52
N THR A 80 7.37 -10.35 3.54
CA THR A 80 7.66 -10.08 2.13
C THR A 80 6.45 -9.44 1.48
N VAL A 81 6.62 -8.19 1.01
CA VAL A 81 5.57 -7.44 0.30
C VAL A 81 6.04 -7.06 -1.08
N LYS A 82 5.35 -7.53 -2.11
CA LYS A 82 5.57 -7.17 -3.51
C LYS A 82 4.64 -6.04 -3.90
N ILE A 83 5.19 -4.98 -4.48
CA ILE A 83 4.44 -3.80 -4.90
C ILE A 83 4.36 -3.77 -6.41
N PHE A 84 3.15 -3.60 -6.93
CA PHE A 84 2.86 -3.46 -8.34
C PHE A 84 2.18 -2.11 -8.59
N VAL A 85 2.56 -1.43 -9.68
CA VAL A 85 1.88 -0.21 -10.11
C VAL A 85 1.28 -0.40 -11.50
N ASN A 86 0.15 0.27 -11.75
CA ASN A 86 -0.54 0.28 -13.04
C ASN A 86 -0.93 -1.13 -13.54
N LYS A 87 -1.22 -2.04 -12.60
CA LYS A 87 -1.71 -3.40 -12.86
C LYS A 87 -3.02 -3.65 -12.06
N PRO A 88 -4.17 -3.15 -12.55
CA PRO A 88 -5.43 -3.21 -11.79
C PRO A 88 -5.95 -4.64 -11.56
N ASN A 89 -5.62 -5.59 -12.43
CA ASN A 89 -6.12 -6.98 -12.36
C ASN A 89 -5.09 -7.92 -11.73
N LEU A 90 -4.49 -7.54 -10.60
CA LEU A 90 -3.55 -8.41 -9.89
C LEU A 90 -4.32 -9.56 -9.22
N SER A 91 -3.86 -10.79 -9.44
CA SER A 91 -4.43 -12.01 -8.85
C SER A 91 -3.30 -12.96 -8.43
N PHE A 92 -3.61 -13.97 -7.63
CA PHE A 92 -2.64 -14.98 -7.19
C PHE A 92 -2.00 -15.76 -8.37
N ASP A 93 -2.69 -15.86 -9.51
CA ASP A 93 -2.12 -16.48 -10.73
C ASP A 93 -1.02 -15.63 -11.39
N ASN A 94 -1.03 -14.31 -11.16
CA ASN A 94 -0.16 -13.37 -11.85
C ASN A 94 0.76 -12.57 -10.92
N CYS A 95 0.63 -12.74 -9.59
CA CYS A 95 1.50 -12.15 -8.58
C CYS A 95 2.93 -12.72 -8.60
N GLY A 96 3.15 -13.88 -9.24
CA GLY A 96 4.48 -14.43 -9.51
C GLY A 96 5.27 -13.70 -10.61
N LYS A 97 4.64 -12.76 -11.34
CA LYS A 97 5.34 -11.93 -12.33
C LYS A 97 6.22 -10.89 -11.63
N LYS A 98 7.18 -10.32 -12.38
CA LYS A 98 8.07 -9.28 -11.88
C LYS A 98 7.26 -8.12 -11.26
N ALA A 99 7.45 -7.94 -9.95
CA ALA A 99 6.95 -6.80 -9.20
C ALA A 99 7.74 -5.53 -9.55
N THR A 100 7.14 -4.37 -9.31
CA THR A 100 7.85 -3.09 -9.45
C THR A 100 8.90 -2.97 -8.35
N ALA A 101 8.50 -3.26 -7.10
CA ALA A 101 9.43 -3.43 -5.98
C ALA A 101 9.08 -4.67 -5.16
N THR A 102 10.04 -5.17 -4.41
CA THR A 102 9.84 -6.21 -3.40
C THR A 102 10.53 -5.76 -2.13
N LEU A 103 9.75 -5.66 -1.06
CA LEU A 103 10.21 -5.25 0.26
C LEU A 103 10.31 -6.50 1.13
N THR A 104 11.46 -6.69 1.79
CA THR A 104 11.64 -7.67 2.85
C THR A 104 11.73 -6.91 4.16
N LEU A 105 10.61 -6.86 4.87
CA LEU A 105 10.42 -6.11 6.10
C LEU A 105 10.93 -6.92 7.29
N THR A 106 11.63 -6.26 8.20
CA THR A 106 11.98 -6.85 9.49
C THR A 106 10.84 -6.67 10.50
N GLN A 107 10.80 -7.52 11.54
CA GLN A 107 9.84 -7.37 12.64
C GLN A 107 9.88 -5.97 13.29
N ALA A 108 11.07 -5.37 13.40
CA ALA A 108 11.23 -4.02 13.92
C ALA A 108 10.54 -2.99 13.00
N GLN A 109 10.82 -3.05 11.70
CA GLN A 109 10.25 -2.13 10.71
C GLN A 109 8.73 -2.14 10.69
N VAL A 110 8.11 -3.33 10.72
CA VAL A 110 6.64 -3.46 10.69
C VAL A 110 5.98 -3.08 12.01
N THR A 111 6.66 -3.21 13.14
CA THR A 111 6.08 -2.83 14.44
C THR A 111 6.19 -1.33 14.69
N THR A 112 7.26 -0.69 14.22
CA THR A 112 7.44 0.76 14.35
C THR A 112 6.75 1.54 13.22
N GLY A 113 6.44 0.89 12.10
CA GLY A 113 6.02 1.53 10.85
C GLY A 113 7.10 2.40 10.26
N GLU A 114 8.30 1.84 10.16
CA GLU A 114 9.39 2.49 9.47
C GLU A 114 8.97 2.86 8.03
N VAL A 115 9.32 4.08 7.63
CA VAL A 115 9.08 4.57 6.28
C VAL A 115 10.16 4.01 5.37
N ILE A 116 9.73 3.34 4.30
CA ILE A 116 10.60 2.69 3.32
C ILE A 116 10.53 3.46 2.02
N GLU A 117 11.67 4.01 1.61
CA GLU A 117 11.83 4.72 0.36
C GLU A 117 11.65 3.80 -0.84
N LEU A 118 10.90 4.26 -1.83
CA LEU A 118 10.68 3.59 -3.11
C LEU A 118 11.57 4.22 -4.19
N ASP A 119 11.92 3.45 -5.22
CA ASP A 119 12.62 3.99 -6.38
C ASP A 119 11.68 4.86 -7.21
N PHE A 120 11.69 6.17 -6.94
CA PHE A 120 10.85 7.15 -7.61
C PHE A 120 10.79 6.96 -9.13
N THR A 121 11.86 6.53 -9.80
CA THR A 121 11.89 6.32 -11.26
C THR A 121 10.92 5.24 -11.75
N GLN A 122 10.60 4.28 -10.89
CA GLN A 122 9.67 3.19 -11.15
C GLN A 122 8.25 3.48 -10.67
N PHE A 123 8.09 4.47 -9.79
CA PHE A 123 6.85 4.81 -9.11
C PHE A 123 6.28 6.18 -9.55
N GLN A 124 6.54 6.59 -10.80
CA GLN A 124 5.91 7.77 -11.40
C GLN A 124 4.62 7.41 -12.14
N ASN A 125 3.72 8.39 -12.25
CA ASN A 125 2.48 8.31 -13.02
C ASN A 125 1.62 7.08 -12.66
N VAL A 126 1.44 6.86 -11.36
CA VAL A 126 0.69 5.74 -10.80
C VAL A 126 -0.80 6.09 -10.77
N ARG A 127 -1.63 5.20 -11.30
CA ARG A 127 -3.11 5.26 -11.22
C ARG A 127 -3.69 4.21 -10.28
N VAL A 128 -2.96 3.12 -10.08
CA VAL A 128 -3.33 2.03 -9.18
C VAL A 128 -2.06 1.42 -8.61
N VAL A 129 -2.06 1.15 -7.31
CA VAL A 129 -1.01 0.40 -6.62
C VAL A 129 -1.60 -0.86 -6.01
N SER A 130 -0.91 -1.99 -6.15
CA SER A 130 -1.30 -3.24 -5.53
C SER A 130 -0.18 -3.75 -4.63
N PHE A 131 -0.54 -4.12 -3.40
CA PHE A 131 0.33 -4.75 -2.42
C PHE A 131 -0.01 -6.23 -2.36
N PHE A 132 0.96 -7.08 -2.65
CA PHE A 132 0.86 -8.52 -2.46
C PHE A 132 1.74 -8.93 -1.29
N VAL A 133 1.13 -9.44 -0.24
CA VAL A 133 1.82 -10.06 0.89
C VAL A 133 2.06 -11.52 0.55
N ASP A 134 3.34 -11.92 0.53
CA ASP A 134 3.78 -13.26 0.13
C ASP A 134 3.98 -14.18 1.35
N ASP A 135 4.48 -13.61 2.47
CA ASP A 135 4.68 -14.31 3.74
C ASP A 135 4.61 -13.35 4.96
N ASN A 136 4.54 -13.93 6.16
CA ASN A 136 4.57 -13.21 7.44
C ASN A 136 5.85 -13.50 8.24
N GLN A 137 6.05 -12.74 9.33
CA GLN A 137 7.27 -12.80 10.15
C GLN A 137 7.46 -14.17 10.84
N GLY A 138 6.35 -14.80 11.27
CA GLY A 138 6.34 -16.03 12.05
C GLY A 138 6.25 -17.33 11.23
N GLY A 139 6.00 -17.25 9.92
CA GLY A 139 5.76 -18.40 9.06
C GLY A 139 4.45 -19.14 9.36
N GLY A 140 3.45 -18.45 9.92
CA GLY A 140 2.12 -19.00 10.17
C GLY A 140 1.21 -18.87 8.95
N GLU A 141 -0.01 -19.39 9.05
CA GLU A 141 -1.00 -19.41 7.95
C GLU A 141 -1.82 -18.11 7.85
N VAL A 142 -1.61 -17.14 8.75
CA VAL A 142 -2.42 -15.92 8.81
C VAL A 142 -1.53 -14.69 8.90
N THR A 143 -1.84 -13.70 8.06
CA THR A 143 -1.17 -12.40 8.06
C THR A 143 -2.11 -11.30 8.51
N ASN A 144 -1.64 -10.42 9.39
CA ASN A 144 -2.36 -9.26 9.88
C ASN A 144 -1.63 -7.96 9.48
N VAL A 145 -2.33 -7.08 8.79
CA VAL A 145 -1.85 -5.75 8.38
C VAL A 145 -2.68 -4.69 9.11
N SER A 146 -2.04 -3.95 10.01
CA SER A 146 -2.70 -2.93 10.83
C SER A 146 -2.75 -1.56 10.15
N LYS A 147 -1.72 -1.23 9.36
CA LYS A 147 -1.60 0.10 8.74
C LYS A 147 -0.82 0.05 7.44
N ILE A 148 -1.32 0.74 6.43
CA ILE A 148 -0.57 1.07 5.22
C ILE A 148 -0.63 2.58 5.01
N ILE A 149 0.54 3.20 4.86
CA ILE A 149 0.70 4.60 4.47
C ILE A 149 1.45 4.61 3.15
N VAL A 150 0.94 5.35 2.17
CA VAL A 150 1.60 5.55 0.88
C VAL A 150 1.88 7.04 0.75
N ASN A 151 3.15 7.43 0.82
CA ASN A 151 3.53 8.83 0.70
C ASN A 151 3.90 9.16 -0.75
N GLY A 152 3.63 10.40 -1.14
CA GLY A 152 4.00 10.89 -2.46
C GLY A 152 3.34 12.22 -2.75
N ALA A 153 3.10 12.47 -4.03
CA ALA A 153 2.42 13.67 -4.47
C ALA A 153 1.52 13.42 -5.67
N ALA A 154 0.41 14.14 -5.71
CA ALA A 154 -0.42 14.24 -6.89
C ALA A 154 0.36 14.89 -8.05
N VAL A 155 0.25 14.32 -9.24
CA VAL A 155 0.75 14.94 -10.46
C VAL A 155 -0.23 16.03 -10.85
N HIS A 156 0.03 17.25 -10.40
CA HIS A 156 -0.68 18.41 -10.94
C HIS A 156 -0.28 18.57 -12.40
N THR A 157 -1.22 18.33 -13.31
CA THR A 157 -1.11 18.90 -14.65
C THR A 157 -1.25 20.41 -14.47
N THR A 158 -0.13 21.13 -14.38
CA THR A 158 -0.14 22.57 -14.59
C THR A 158 -0.78 22.79 -15.95
N ASN A 159 -2.01 23.27 -15.94
CA ASN A 159 -2.68 23.73 -17.13
C ASN A 159 -1.80 24.88 -17.65
N MET A 160 -1.06 24.68 -18.74
CA MET A 160 -0.14 25.68 -19.33
C MET A 160 -0.86 26.92 -19.89
N SER A 161 -2.07 27.18 -19.40
CA SER A 161 -2.84 28.39 -19.62
C SER A 161 -2.42 29.54 -18.69
N GLU A 162 -1.64 29.28 -17.63
CA GLU A 162 -1.16 30.32 -16.69
C GLU A 162 0.28 30.80 -16.94
N LEU A 163 0.87 30.48 -18.08
CA LEU A 163 2.11 31.13 -18.56
C LEU A 163 1.77 32.19 -19.61
N LYS A 164 0.99 33.20 -19.20
CA LYS A 164 0.92 34.48 -19.92
C LYS A 164 1.08 35.64 -18.96
N LYS A 165 2.06 36.48 -19.31
CA LYS A 165 2.43 37.80 -18.77
C LYS A 165 3.41 37.77 -17.60
N CYS A 166 4.70 37.91 -17.92
CA CYS A 166 5.40 39.18 -17.81
C CYS A 166 6.31 39.34 -19.04
#